data_AF-A0AAP4C825-F1
#
_entry.id   AF-A0AAP4C825-F1
#
_cell.length_a   1.000
_cell.length_b   1.000
_cell.length_c   1.000
_cell.angle_alpha   90.00
_cell.angle_beta   90.00
_cell.angle_gamma   90.00
#
_symmetry.space_group_name_H-M   'P 1'
#
loop_
_entity.id
_entity.type
_entity.pdbx_description
1 polymer ?
#
loop_
_entity_poly.entity_id
_entity_poly.type
_entity_poly.pdbx_seq_one_letter_code
_entity_poly.pdbx_strand_id
1 'polypeptide(L)'
;MHPPSPMAWAIIIVVILVLFALPKLPKIARSLGESTRIFKSEMRQMKKDEEAERNASKDGAAESGTAENQAKEPLEGRIVDTPQAREDNK
;
A
#
# COMPACT_ATOMS: atom_id res chain seq x y z
N MET A 1 -31.71 36.16 19.79
CA MET A 1 -30.63 35.16 19.62
C MET A 1 -30.42 35.01 18.11
N HIS A 2 -29.32 35.53 17.56
CA HIS A 2 -29.05 35.38 16.12
C HIS A 2 -28.31 34.07 15.91
N PRO A 3 -28.82 33.15 15.06
CA PRO A 3 -28.08 31.95 14.74
C PRO A 3 -26.78 32.37 14.06
N PRO A 4 -25.64 31.75 14.41
CA PRO A 4 -24.37 32.03 13.76
C PRO A 4 -24.51 31.86 12.26
N SER A 5 -24.03 32.85 11.51
CA SER A 5 -24.09 32.84 10.05
C SER A 5 -23.41 31.57 9.50
N PRO A 6 -23.93 30.96 8.42
CA PRO A 6 -23.32 29.76 7.83
C PRO A 6 -21.82 29.93 7.49
N MET A 7 -21.39 31.17 7.23
CA MET A 7 -19.98 31.54 7.03
C MET A 7 -19.10 31.31 8.27
N ALA A 8 -19.62 31.53 9.48
CA ALA A 8 -18.86 31.31 10.72
C ALA A 8 -18.49 29.83 10.88
N TRP A 9 -19.43 28.93 10.61
CA TRP A 9 -19.19 27.48 10.64
C TRP A 9 -18.17 27.04 9.60
N ALA A 10 -18.24 27.58 8.38
CA ALA A 10 -17.26 27.28 7.34
C ALA A 10 -15.84 27.66 7.77
N ILE A 11 -15.66 28.82 8.38
CA ILE A 11 -14.36 29.29 8.88
C ILE A 11 -13.84 28.36 9.99
N ILE A 12 -14.69 27.96 10.93
CA ILE A 12 -14.30 27.05 12.02
C ILE A 12 -13.83 25.71 11.46
N ILE A 13 -14.54 25.15 10.49
CA ILE A 13 -14.16 23.89 9.83
C ILE A 13 -12.82 24.05 9.10
N VAL A 14 -12.62 25.17 8.40
CA VAL A 14 -11.34 25.48 7.72
C VAL A 14 -10.20 25.57 8.71
N VAL A 15 -10.38 26.24 9.85
CA VAL A 15 -9.34 26.36 10.90
C VAL A 15 -8.98 24.99 11.48
N ILE A 16 -9.98 24.15 11.78
CA ILE A 16 -9.76 22.77 12.25
C ILE A 16 -8.98 21.99 11.19
N LEU A 17 -9.38 22.07 9.92
CA LEU A 17 -8.65 21.44 8.84
C LEU A 17 -7.24 21.97 8.73
N VAL A 18 -6.95 23.28 8.82
CA VAL A 18 -5.56 23.75 8.73
C VAL A 18 -4.69 23.19 9.86
N LEU A 19 -5.18 23.19 11.11
CA LEU A 19 -4.45 22.69 12.27
C LEU A 19 -4.19 21.18 12.20
N PHE A 20 -5.18 20.40 11.77
CA PHE A 20 -5.07 18.95 11.73
C PHE A 20 -4.56 18.42 10.38
N ALA A 21 -4.87 19.08 9.27
CA ALA A 21 -4.53 18.64 7.92
C ALA A 21 -3.06 18.94 7.59
N LEU A 22 -2.44 20.05 7.98
CA LEU A 22 -1.02 20.31 7.65
C LEU A 22 -0.06 19.13 8.00
N PRO A 23 -0.06 18.59 9.24
CA PRO A 23 0.79 17.44 9.57
C PRO A 23 0.17 16.08 9.22
N LYS A 24 -1.16 15.95 9.09
CA LYS A 24 -1.81 14.66 8.81
C LYS A 24 -2.08 14.40 7.32
N LEU A 25 -2.13 15.42 6.47
CA LEU A 25 -2.20 15.29 5.01
C LEU A 25 -1.13 14.36 4.44
N PRO A 26 0.18 14.53 4.75
CA PRO A 26 1.22 13.66 4.20
C PRO A 26 1.11 12.21 4.70
N LYS A 27 0.56 11.98 5.90
CA LYS A 27 0.31 10.64 6.44
C LYS A 27 -0.86 9.95 5.74
N ILE A 28 -1.98 10.64 5.60
CA ILE A 28 -3.20 10.13 4.97
C ILE A 28 -2.95 9.86 3.47
N ALA A 29 -2.27 10.78 2.78
CA ALA A 29 -1.91 10.60 1.37
C ALA A 29 -1.01 9.38 1.15
N ARG A 30 -0.03 9.14 2.05
CA ARG A 30 0.82 7.94 1.97
C ARG A 30 0.01 6.66 2.20
N SER A 31 -0.83 6.60 3.25
CA SER A 31 -1.62 5.38 3.55
C SER A 31 -2.69 5.09 2.50
N LEU A 32 -3.37 6.12 1.97
CA LEU A 32 -4.32 5.93 0.86
C LEU A 32 -3.62 5.55 -0.45
N GLY A 33 -2.41 6.06 -0.69
CA GLY A 33 -1.60 5.75 -1.87
C GLY A 33 -1.19 4.28 -1.96
N GLU A 34 -0.89 3.66 -0.82
CA GLU A 34 -0.58 2.23 -0.78
C GLU A 34 -1.81 1.36 -1.10
N SER A 35 -2.97 1.66 -0.50
CA SER A 35 -4.21 0.92 -0.79
C SER A 35 -4.71 1.12 -2.22
N THR A 36 -4.53 2.30 -2.81
CA THR A 36 -4.89 2.53 -4.23
C THR A 36 -4.01 1.74 -5.19
N ARG A 37 -2.76 1.44 -4.85
CA ARG A 37 -1.89 0.63 -5.70
C ARG A 37 -2.38 -0.81 -5.80
N ILE A 38 -2.76 -1.40 -4.66
CA ILE A 38 -3.31 -2.76 -4.56
C ILE A 38 -4.64 -2.84 -5.32
N PHE A 39 -5.55 -1.90 -5.06
CA PHE A 39 -6.83 -1.84 -5.75
C PHE A 39 -6.68 -1.64 -7.27
N LYS A 40 -5.71 -0.82 -7.70
CA LYS A 40 -5.44 -0.60 -9.13
C LYS A 40 -4.79 -1.80 -9.80
N SER A 41 -3.96 -2.57 -9.10
CA SER A 41 -3.41 -3.82 -9.64
C SER A 41 -4.49 -4.90 -9.76
N GLU A 42 -5.34 -5.07 -8.75
CA GLU A 42 -6.46 -6.02 -8.82
C GLU A 42 -7.45 -5.61 -9.92
N MET A 43 -7.81 -4.33 -10.02
CA MET A 43 -8.72 -3.87 -11.06
C MET A 43 -8.12 -3.93 -12.47
N ARG A 44 -6.80 -3.73 -12.62
CA ARG A 44 -6.11 -3.97 -13.91
C ARG A 44 -6.07 -5.45 -14.24
N GLN A 45 -5.93 -6.31 -13.25
CA GLN A 45 -5.96 -7.75 -13.45
C GLN A 45 -7.34 -8.19 -13.91
N MET A 46 -8.42 -7.67 -13.32
CA MET A 46 -9.80 -7.90 -13.80
C MET A 46 -9.99 -7.45 -15.26
N LYS A 47 -9.53 -6.24 -15.60
CA LYS A 47 -9.63 -5.74 -16.99
C LYS A 47 -8.77 -6.54 -17.97
N LYS A 48 -7.58 -6.95 -17.54
CA LYS A 48 -6.67 -7.78 -18.34
C LYS A 48 -7.21 -9.19 -18.48
N ASP A 49 -7.91 -9.72 -17.47
CA ASP A 49 -8.58 -11.02 -17.51
C ASP A 49 -9.83 -10.96 -18.39
N GLU A 50 -10.62 -9.88 -18.36
CA GLU A 50 -11.69 -9.65 -19.33
C GLU A 50 -11.17 -9.51 -20.77
N GLU A 51 -10.01 -8.88 -20.97
CA GLU A 51 -9.36 -8.77 -22.28
C GLU A 51 -8.68 -10.08 -22.68
N ALA A 52 -8.10 -10.81 -21.73
CA ALA A 52 -7.50 -12.12 -21.94
C ALA A 52 -8.57 -13.17 -22.18
N GLU A 53 -9.74 -13.14 -21.55
CA GLU A 53 -10.87 -14.05 -21.82
C GLU A 53 -11.44 -13.81 -23.23
N ARG A 54 -11.44 -12.54 -23.68
CA ARG A 54 -11.74 -12.19 -25.09
C ARG A 54 -10.68 -12.67 -26.08
N ASN A 55 -9.42 -12.81 -25.67
CA ASN A 55 -8.30 -13.28 -26.52
C ASN A 55 -7.98 -14.78 -26.34
N ALA A 56 -8.34 -15.41 -25.22
CA ALA A 56 -8.11 -16.82 -24.87
C ALA A 56 -9.17 -17.74 -25.47
N SER A 57 -10.24 -17.18 -26.04
CA SER A 57 -11.01 -17.87 -27.08
C SER A 57 -10.20 -18.13 -28.37
N LYS A 58 -8.93 -17.68 -28.47
CA LYS A 58 -8.06 -17.90 -29.63
C LYS A 58 -6.73 -18.64 -29.38
N ASP A 59 -6.10 -18.56 -28.21
CA ASP A 59 -4.78 -19.18 -28.01
C ASP A 59 -4.66 -19.77 -26.60
N GLY A 60 -4.86 -21.08 -26.51
CA GLY A 60 -4.46 -21.88 -25.36
C GLY A 60 -3.02 -22.36 -25.50
N ALA A 61 -2.31 -22.40 -24.36
CA ALA A 61 -1.00 -23.00 -24.13
C ALA A 61 0.25 -22.19 -24.53
N ALA A 62 0.91 -21.58 -23.53
CA ALA A 62 2.38 -21.53 -23.46
C ALA A 62 2.83 -21.22 -22.03
N GLU A 63 3.92 -21.87 -21.63
CA GLU A 63 4.41 -22.11 -20.29
C GLU A 63 5.16 -20.93 -19.62
N SER A 64 5.30 -21.08 -18.31
CA SER A 64 6.39 -20.67 -17.41
C SER A 64 7.64 -20.01 -18.00
N GLY A 65 8.10 -18.89 -17.40
CA GLY A 65 9.50 -18.42 -17.55
C GLY A 65 9.78 -16.93 -17.29
N THR A 66 10.36 -16.65 -16.11
CA THR A 66 11.45 -15.67 -15.80
C THR A 66 11.37 -14.19 -16.20
N ALA A 67 11.47 -13.30 -15.19
CA ALA A 67 12.37 -12.12 -15.13
C ALA A 67 12.16 -11.40 -13.77
N GLU A 68 13.00 -11.65 -12.77
CA GLU A 68 14.15 -10.81 -12.44
C GLU A 68 13.82 -9.30 -12.40
N ASN A 69 13.68 -8.75 -11.18
CA ASN A 69 14.00 -7.35 -10.95
C ASN A 69 14.64 -7.20 -9.56
N GLN A 70 15.96 -7.32 -9.56
CA GLN A 70 16.83 -6.89 -8.48
C GLN A 70 16.62 -5.40 -8.23
N ALA A 71 16.05 -5.04 -7.08
CA ALA A 71 16.26 -3.73 -6.50
C ALA A 71 16.05 -3.77 -4.99
N LYS A 72 17.18 -3.68 -4.28
CA LYS A 72 17.37 -3.40 -2.85
C LYS A 72 17.24 -4.63 -1.95
N GLU A 73 18.40 -5.23 -1.68
CA GLU A 73 18.64 -6.07 -0.52
C GLU A 73 17.92 -5.48 0.71
N PRO A 74 16.91 -6.14 1.30
CA PRO A 74 16.63 -5.92 2.70
C PRO A 74 17.85 -6.48 3.42
N LEU A 75 18.55 -5.63 4.18
CA LEU A 75 19.44 -6.11 5.21
C LEU A 75 18.56 -6.91 6.17
N GLU A 76 18.43 -8.22 5.92
CA GLU A 76 17.83 -9.16 6.84
C GLU A 76 18.52 -8.93 8.18
N GLY A 77 17.72 -8.53 9.16
CA GLY A 77 18.17 -8.42 10.53
C GLY A 77 18.77 -9.76 10.90
N ARG A 78 20.09 -9.81 11.02
CA ARG A 78 20.81 -10.93 11.61
C ARG A 78 20.24 -11.12 13.02
N ILE A 79 19.31 -12.05 13.15
CA ILE A 79 18.96 -12.62 14.44
C ILE A 79 20.26 -13.26 14.90
N VAL A 80 20.90 -12.65 15.89
CA VAL A 80 22.08 -13.20 16.52
C VAL A 80 21.58 -14.38 17.36
N ASP A 81 21.63 -15.57 16.79
CA ASP A 81 21.60 -16.77 17.62
C ASP A 81 22.87 -16.70 18.46
N THR A 82 22.69 -16.36 19.73
CA THR A 82 23.77 -16.37 20.71
C THR A 82 24.19 -17.83 20.86
N PRO A 83 25.45 -18.21 20.56
CA PRO A 83 25.94 -19.54 20.88
C PRO A 83 26.14 -19.62 22.40
N GLN A 84 25.10 -20.01 23.12
CA GLN A 84 25.18 -20.30 24.55
C GLN A 84 25.33 -21.81 24.75
N ALA A 85 26.51 -22.16 25.24
CA ALA A 85 26.83 -23.33 26.03
C ALA A 85 26.82 -24.71 25.34
N ARG A 86 28.01 -25.05 24.85
CA ARG A 86 28.66 -26.35 25.12
C ARG A 86 28.66 -26.61 26.64
N GLU A 87 28.55 -27.89 27.02
CA GLU A 87 28.51 -28.48 28.37
C GLU A 87 27.09 -28.84 28.81
N ASP A 88 26.62 -30.05 28.50
CA ASP A 88 26.80 -31.16 29.44
C ASP A 88 26.85 -32.53 28.74
N ASN A 89 28.00 -33.18 28.85
CA ASN A 89 28.17 -34.60 28.63
C ASN A 89 28.07 -35.28 29.99
N LYS A 90 27.09 -36.17 30.17
CA LYS A 90 27.16 -37.22 31.18
C LYS A 90 26.44 -38.48 30.73
#